data_AF-T1IJI4-F1
#
_entry.id   AF-T1IJI4-F1
#
_cell.length_a   1.000
_cell.length_b   1.000
_cell.length_c   1.000
_cell.angle_alpha   90.00
_cell.angle_beta   90.00
_cell.angle_gamma   90.00
#
_symmetry.space_group_name_H-M   'P 1'
#
loop_
_entity.id
_entity.type
_entity.pdbx_description
1 polymer ?
#
loop_
_entity_poly.entity_id
_entity_poly.type
_entity_poly.pdbx_seq_one_letter_code
_entity_poly.pdbx_strand_id
1 'polypeptide(L)'
;MFSTRNQHCGIIFLISLVSYANLEEPCADVPKLKILPGFGWVALKDKDTKQLLQVNYDQCKTTFDGKLLIPDNADAIALQSREIEVKSYIFERWSTYTSPTSASFKVETNVWPKEFLPLYYSLSDNYKKMKNSTSEKWNLRMQK
;
A
#
# COMPACT_ATOMS: atom_id res chain seq x y z
N MET A 1 48.17 -59.43 -5.62
CA MET A 1 48.05 -58.19 -6.43
C MET A 1 46.58 -57.84 -6.49
N PHE A 2 46.10 -57.06 -5.51
CA PHE A 2 44.68 -56.78 -5.32
C PHE A 2 44.24 -55.57 -6.16
N SER A 3 43.16 -55.81 -6.93
CA SER A 3 41.98 -54.97 -7.11
C SER A 3 42.06 -53.48 -6.74
N THR A 4 41.76 -52.60 -7.71
CA THR A 4 40.86 -51.42 -7.62
C THR A 4 41.05 -50.54 -8.85
N ARG A 5 40.42 -50.91 -9.98
CA ARG A 5 40.42 -50.08 -11.21
C ARG A 5 39.00 -49.92 -11.77
N ASN A 6 38.01 -49.72 -10.91
CA ASN A 6 36.64 -49.48 -11.38
C ASN A 6 35.72 -48.74 -10.39
N GLN A 7 36.26 -47.86 -9.54
CA GLN A 7 35.47 -47.15 -8.51
C GLN A 7 35.56 -45.62 -8.60
N HIS A 8 36.34 -45.08 -9.55
CA HIS A 8 36.54 -43.62 -9.69
C HIS A 8 35.65 -42.95 -10.76
N CYS A 9 35.05 -43.69 -11.71
CA CYS A 9 34.19 -43.10 -12.72
C CYS A 9 32.74 -42.85 -12.25
N GLY A 10 32.21 -43.69 -11.34
CA GLY A 10 30.83 -43.55 -10.85
C GLY A 10 30.62 -42.37 -9.90
N ILE A 11 31.66 -41.95 -9.19
CA ILE A 11 31.57 -40.87 -8.19
C ILE A 11 31.59 -39.49 -8.87
N ILE A 12 32.34 -39.33 -9.96
CA ILE A 12 32.45 -38.05 -10.67
C ILE A 12 31.12 -37.64 -11.34
N PHE A 13 30.32 -38.62 -11.78
CA PHE A 13 29.00 -38.36 -12.39
C PHE A 13 27.91 -37.98 -11.39
N LEU A 14 28.06 -38.27 -10.09
CA LEU A 14 27.09 -37.87 -9.06
C LEU A 14 27.38 -36.46 -8.51
N ILE A 15 28.63 -35.99 -8.57
CA ILE A 15 28.99 -34.64 -8.09
C ILE A 15 28.51 -33.57 -9.08
N SER A 16 28.36 -33.89 -10.37
CA SER A 16 27.87 -32.94 -11.37
C SER A 16 26.35 -32.73 -11.39
N LEU A 17 25.56 -33.58 -10.70
CA LEU A 17 24.10 -33.45 -10.63
C LEU A 17 23.61 -32.68 -9.38
N VAL A 18 24.44 -32.51 -8.35
CA VAL A 18 24.05 -31.85 -7.09
C VAL A 18 24.15 -30.31 -7.16
N SER A 19 24.75 -29.74 -8.21
CA SER A 19 24.93 -28.28 -8.32
C SER A 19 23.72 -27.51 -8.87
N TYR A 20 22.59 -28.16 -9.16
CA TYR A 20 21.32 -27.47 -9.46
C TYR A 20 20.42 -27.39 -8.23
N ALA A 21 20.96 -27.02 -7.07
CA ALA A 21 20.12 -26.34 -6.10
C ALA A 21 19.81 -24.97 -6.72
N ASN A 22 18.53 -24.64 -6.93
CA ASN A 22 18.11 -23.28 -7.24
C ASN A 22 18.76 -22.37 -6.19
N LEU A 23 19.81 -21.66 -6.57
CA LEU A 23 20.37 -20.60 -5.77
C LEU A 23 19.39 -19.45 -5.96
N GLU A 24 18.32 -19.46 -5.18
CA GLU A 24 17.46 -18.30 -5.04
C GLU A 24 18.34 -17.23 -4.40
N GLU A 25 18.93 -16.39 -5.25
CA GLU A 25 19.77 -15.30 -4.76
C GLU A 25 18.90 -14.45 -3.84
N PRO A 26 19.29 -14.30 -2.56
CA PRO A 26 18.50 -13.51 -1.65
C PRO A 26 18.45 -12.08 -2.19
N CYS A 27 17.25 -11.49 -2.21
CA CYS A 27 17.08 -10.11 -2.63
C CYS A 27 18.01 -9.17 -1.85
N ALA A 28 18.33 -8.02 -2.45
CA ALA A 28 19.12 -6.98 -1.79
C ALA A 28 18.58 -6.67 -0.39
N ASP A 29 19.48 -6.54 0.59
CA ASP A 29 19.15 -6.21 1.99
C ASP A 29 18.78 -4.72 2.10
N VAL A 30 17.59 -4.38 1.60
CA VAL A 30 17.01 -3.05 1.64
C VAL A 30 15.58 -3.12 2.18
N PRO A 31 15.11 -2.06 2.88
CA PRO A 31 13.79 -2.11 3.50
C PRO A 31 12.67 -2.19 2.46
N LYS A 32 11.58 -2.86 2.83
CA LYS A 32 10.36 -2.91 2.02
C LYS A 32 9.63 -1.57 2.06
N LEU A 33 9.06 -1.17 0.93
CA LEU A 33 8.18 -0.01 0.86
C LEU A 33 6.96 -0.23 1.77
N LYS A 34 6.74 0.68 2.72
CA LYS A 34 5.66 0.53 3.74
C LYS A 34 4.26 0.84 3.21
N ILE A 35 4.16 1.72 2.21
CA ILE A 35 2.90 2.16 1.64
C ILE A 35 2.70 1.41 0.33
N LEU A 36 1.79 0.45 0.34
CA LEU A 36 1.54 -0.42 -0.80
C LEU A 36 0.10 -0.27 -1.27
N PRO A 37 -0.16 -0.30 -2.59
CA PRO A 37 -1.50 -0.44 -3.11
C PRO A 37 -2.06 -1.85 -2.85
N GLY A 38 -3.36 -2.03 -3.10
CA GLY A 38 -4.01 -3.34 -3.03
C GLY A 38 -4.73 -3.64 -1.73
N PHE A 39 -4.74 -2.72 -0.76
CA PHE A 39 -5.69 -2.75 0.35
C PHE A 39 -7.09 -2.37 -0.16
N GLY A 40 -8.11 -3.09 0.31
CA GLY A 40 -9.49 -2.65 0.11
C GLY A 40 -9.78 -1.42 0.98
N TRP A 41 -10.67 -0.54 0.55
CA TRP A 41 -10.97 0.70 1.26
C TRP A 41 -12.48 0.93 1.42
N VAL A 42 -12.92 1.35 2.62
CA VAL A 42 -14.34 1.66 2.90
C VAL A 42 -14.59 3.15 2.80
N ALA A 43 -15.26 3.58 1.73
CA ALA A 43 -15.56 4.98 1.45
C ALA A 43 -16.33 5.71 2.57
N LEU A 44 -17.27 5.03 3.22
CA LEU A 44 -18.06 5.63 4.30
C LEU A 44 -17.22 5.94 5.54
N LYS A 45 -16.22 5.11 5.83
CA LYS A 45 -15.42 5.17 7.06
C LYS A 45 -14.06 5.84 6.87
N ASP A 46 -13.62 6.04 5.63
CA ASP A 46 -12.29 6.53 5.27
C ASP A 46 -11.17 5.66 5.86
N LYS A 47 -11.29 4.34 5.70
CA LYS A 47 -10.35 3.38 6.29
C LYS A 47 -10.02 2.25 5.33
N ASP A 48 -8.74 1.89 5.33
CA ASP A 48 -8.26 0.66 4.74
C ASP A 48 -8.85 -0.55 5.47
N THR A 49 -8.98 -1.64 4.74
CA THR A 49 -9.49 -2.92 5.23
C THR A 49 -8.37 -3.96 5.21
N LYS A 50 -8.60 -5.09 4.55
CA LYS A 50 -7.60 -6.13 4.36
C LYS A 50 -6.89 -5.94 3.02
N GLN A 51 -5.69 -6.51 2.93
CA GLN A 51 -5.01 -6.70 1.66
C GLN A 51 -5.89 -7.57 0.74
N LEU A 52 -6.18 -7.07 -0.46
CA LEU A 52 -6.96 -7.77 -1.49
C LEU A 52 -6.06 -8.35 -2.58
N LEU A 53 -4.91 -7.71 -2.85
CA LEU A 53 -3.94 -8.17 -3.84
C LEU A 53 -2.81 -8.95 -3.17
N GLN A 54 -2.40 -10.06 -3.77
CA GLN A 54 -1.23 -10.81 -3.30
C GLN A 54 0.02 -9.93 -3.31
N VAL A 55 0.93 -10.13 -2.34
CA VAL A 55 2.18 -9.36 -2.20
C VAL A 55 3.34 -10.34 -2.16
N ASN A 56 4.02 -10.48 -3.29
CA ASN A 56 5.22 -11.31 -3.46
C ASN A 56 6.44 -10.43 -3.78
N TYR A 57 7.63 -10.97 -3.56
CA TYR A 57 8.92 -10.29 -3.79
C TYR A 57 9.90 -11.20 -4.55
N ASP A 58 9.37 -12.16 -5.30
CA ASP A 58 10.14 -13.24 -5.93
C ASP A 58 11.03 -12.70 -7.06
N GLN A 59 10.70 -11.51 -7.59
CA GLN A 59 11.48 -10.83 -8.63
C GLN A 59 12.49 -9.81 -8.06
N CYS A 60 12.57 -9.68 -6.73
CA CYS A 60 13.46 -8.75 -6.04
C CYS A 60 13.42 -7.31 -6.60
N LYS A 61 12.24 -6.85 -7.06
CA LYS A 61 12.09 -5.51 -7.63
C LYS A 61 12.41 -4.45 -6.58
N THR A 62 13.10 -3.40 -7.00
CA THR A 62 13.40 -2.23 -6.18
C THR A 62 12.85 -0.95 -6.80
N THR A 63 12.77 0.11 -6.01
CA THR A 63 12.54 1.47 -6.51
C THR A 63 13.63 1.88 -7.49
N PHE A 64 13.37 2.90 -8.32
CA PHE A 64 14.35 3.40 -9.30
C PHE A 64 15.71 3.79 -8.69
N ASP A 65 15.72 4.23 -7.43
CA ASP A 65 16.95 4.57 -6.69
C ASP A 65 17.59 3.37 -5.95
N GLY A 66 17.01 2.18 -6.06
CA GLY A 66 17.50 0.94 -5.47
C GLY A 66 17.37 0.85 -3.94
N LYS A 67 16.73 1.82 -3.28
CA LYS A 67 16.73 1.92 -1.80
C LYS A 67 15.62 1.15 -1.12
N LEU A 68 14.57 0.78 -1.84
CA LEU A 68 13.41 0.11 -1.28
C LEU A 68 12.99 -1.08 -2.14
N LEU A 69 12.67 -2.20 -1.50
CA LEU A 69 12.02 -3.35 -2.16
C LEU A 69 10.55 -3.03 -2.42
N ILE A 70 10.08 -3.35 -3.62
CA ILE A 70 8.69 -3.22 -4.05
C ILE A 70 8.11 -4.58 -4.45
N PRO A 71 6.79 -4.79 -4.30
CA PRO A 71 6.15 -6.04 -4.71
C PRO A 71 6.26 -6.30 -6.21
N ASP A 72 6.23 -7.58 -6.60
CA ASP A 72 6.32 -8.00 -8.01
C ASP A 72 5.19 -7.41 -8.88
N ASN A 73 4.00 -7.28 -8.29
CA ASN A 73 2.79 -6.73 -8.93
C ASN A 73 2.63 -5.21 -8.81
N ALA A 74 3.69 -4.48 -8.42
CA ALA A 74 3.67 -3.04 -8.28
C ALA A 74 4.83 -2.38 -9.02
N ASP A 75 4.61 -1.15 -9.48
CA ASP A 75 5.65 -0.28 -10.03
C ASP A 75 5.70 1.01 -9.22
N ALA A 76 6.90 1.51 -8.96
CA ALA A 76 7.12 2.75 -8.22
C ALA A 76 7.67 3.84 -9.14
N ILE A 77 6.95 4.96 -9.22
CA ILE A 77 7.33 6.11 -10.04
C ILE A 77 7.74 7.26 -9.11
N ALA A 78 8.97 7.75 -9.26
CA ALA A 78 9.45 8.91 -8.52
C ALA A 78 8.82 10.18 -9.09
N LEU A 79 7.92 10.80 -8.34
CA LEU A 79 7.43 12.14 -8.64
C LEU A 79 8.44 13.16 -8.10
N GLN A 80 9.01 14.01 -8.96
CA GLN A 80 9.85 15.13 -8.51
C GLN A 80 8.97 16.19 -7.83
N SER A 81 8.66 16.05 -6.54
CA SER A 81 8.09 17.15 -5.76
C SER A 81 9.23 17.93 -5.10
N ARG A 82 9.70 19.00 -5.75
CA ARG A 82 10.77 19.85 -5.22
C ARG A 82 10.31 20.80 -4.11
N GLU A 83 9.00 20.95 -3.89
CA GLU A 83 8.44 21.81 -2.85
C GLU A 83 7.36 21.07 -2.04
N ILE A 84 7.54 21.07 -0.72
CA ILE A 84 6.49 20.68 0.22
C ILE A 84 5.50 21.84 0.29
N GLU A 85 4.35 21.69 -0.35
CA GLU A 85 3.29 22.70 -0.33
C GLU A 85 2.42 22.54 0.92
N VAL A 86 2.45 23.52 1.82
CA VAL A 86 1.57 23.54 2.99
C VAL A 86 0.22 24.14 2.59
N LYS A 87 -0.81 23.29 2.50
CA LYS A 87 -2.19 23.72 2.19
C LYS A 87 -3.05 23.78 3.44
N SER A 88 -3.93 24.77 3.51
CA SER A 88 -5.00 24.87 4.49
C SER A 88 -6.36 24.76 3.80
N TYR A 89 -7.32 24.16 4.50
CA TYR A 89 -8.70 24.02 4.04
C TYR A 89 -9.65 24.55 5.12
N ILE A 90 -10.60 25.40 4.72
CA ILE A 90 -11.64 25.91 5.60
C ILE A 90 -12.93 25.16 5.31
N PHE A 91 -13.47 24.51 6.34
CA PHE A 91 -14.77 23.85 6.29
C PHE A 91 -15.81 24.71 7.01
N GLU A 92 -16.72 25.34 6.27
CA GLU A 92 -17.79 26.15 6.86
C GLU A 92 -18.89 25.29 7.49
N ARG A 93 -19.17 24.14 6.88
CA ARG A 93 -20.22 23.21 7.29
C ARG A 93 -19.69 21.79 7.33
N TRP A 94 -20.18 21.00 8.27
CA TRP A 94 -19.79 19.60 8.35
C TRP A 94 -20.29 18.77 7.18
N SER A 95 -21.38 19.18 6.52
CA SER A 95 -21.96 18.50 5.37
C SER A 95 -21.12 18.59 4.09
N THR A 96 -20.12 19.48 4.04
CA THR A 96 -19.20 19.64 2.91
C THR A 96 -17.82 19.05 3.21
N TYR A 97 -17.73 18.19 4.23
CA TYR A 97 -16.49 17.51 4.58
C TYR A 97 -15.95 16.70 3.40
N THR A 98 -14.65 16.84 3.15
CA THR A 98 -13.89 15.91 2.31
C THR A 98 -12.62 15.53 3.04
N SER A 99 -12.18 14.29 2.88
CA SER A 99 -10.97 13.81 3.56
C SER A 99 -9.73 14.43 2.92
N PRO A 100 -8.82 15.07 3.68
CA PRO A 100 -7.61 15.65 3.12
C PRO A 100 -6.64 14.59 2.57
N THR A 101 -6.72 13.35 3.04
CA THR A 101 -5.81 12.26 2.65
C THR A 101 -6.37 11.35 1.56
N SER A 102 -7.69 11.27 1.41
CA SER A 102 -8.35 10.39 0.43
C SER A 102 -9.28 11.12 -0.55
N ALA A 103 -9.33 12.46 -0.55
CA ALA A 103 -10.13 13.25 -1.50
C ALA A 103 -9.80 13.01 -2.97
N SER A 104 -8.58 12.56 -3.28
CA SER A 104 -8.18 12.21 -4.64
C SER A 104 -8.81 10.90 -5.14
N PHE A 105 -9.30 10.05 -4.23
CA PHE A 105 -9.94 8.79 -4.58
C PHE A 105 -11.35 9.05 -5.09
N LYS A 106 -11.55 8.85 -6.40
CA LYS A 106 -12.85 8.96 -7.06
C LYS A 106 -13.31 7.57 -7.45
N VAL A 107 -14.42 7.10 -6.87
CA VAL A 107 -15.08 5.89 -7.39
C VAL A 107 -15.83 6.28 -8.65
N GLU A 108 -15.64 5.49 -9.70
CA GLU A 108 -16.36 5.69 -10.95
C GLU A 108 -17.88 5.59 -10.72
N THR A 109 -18.63 6.47 -11.40
CA THR A 109 -20.08 6.60 -11.19
C THR A 109 -20.89 5.44 -11.76
N ASN A 110 -20.24 4.51 -12.46
CA ASN A 110 -20.79 3.23 -12.91
C ASN A 110 -20.81 2.17 -11.78
N VAL A 111 -19.98 2.33 -10.73
CA VAL A 111 -19.89 1.40 -9.59
C VAL A 111 -20.71 1.91 -8.40
N TRP A 112 -20.79 3.22 -8.20
CA TRP A 112 -21.50 3.84 -7.08
C TRP A 112 -22.58 4.82 -7.58
N PRO A 113 -23.85 4.69 -7.15
CA PRO A 113 -24.90 5.62 -7.54
C PRO A 113 -24.55 7.05 -7.12
N LYS A 114 -24.72 8.00 -8.05
CA LYS A 114 -24.35 9.40 -7.86
C LYS A 114 -25.08 10.04 -6.68
N GLU A 115 -26.29 9.55 -6.41
CA GLU A 115 -27.16 9.97 -5.31
C GLU A 115 -26.53 9.73 -3.93
N PHE A 116 -25.62 8.76 -3.83
CA PHE A 116 -24.94 8.39 -2.59
C PHE A 116 -23.53 8.99 -2.46
N LEU A 117 -23.07 9.78 -3.42
CA LEU A 117 -21.78 10.50 -3.29
C LEU A 117 -21.70 11.39 -2.04
N PRO A 118 -22.78 12.08 -1.59
CA PRO A 118 -22.76 12.85 -0.35
C PRO A 118 -22.51 12.01 0.92
N LEU A 119 -22.63 10.69 0.85
CA LEU A 119 -22.37 9.79 1.98
C LEU A 119 -20.89 9.46 2.15
N TYR A 120 -20.03 9.87 1.22
CA TYR A 120 -18.58 9.68 1.34
C TYR A 120 -18.07 10.23 2.66
N TYR A 121 -17.28 9.41 3.35
CA TYR A 121 -16.64 9.74 4.62
C TYR A 121 -17.60 10.06 5.79
N SER A 122 -18.93 9.96 5.61
CA SER A 122 -19.94 10.37 6.59
C SER A 122 -19.90 9.59 7.92
N LEU A 123 -19.21 8.44 7.95
CA LEU A 123 -19.02 7.62 9.14
C LEU A 123 -17.57 7.63 9.64
N SER A 124 -16.68 8.40 9.00
CA SER A 124 -15.29 8.57 9.42
C SER A 124 -15.18 9.29 10.78
N ASP A 125 -14.10 9.01 11.50
CA ASP A 125 -13.86 9.60 12.82
C ASP A 125 -13.63 11.12 12.72
N ASN A 126 -12.95 11.58 11.67
CA ASN A 126 -12.73 13.00 11.38
C ASN A 126 -14.04 13.75 11.11
N TYR A 127 -14.94 13.16 10.31
CA TYR A 127 -16.26 13.74 10.07
C TYR A 127 -17.08 13.88 11.36
N LYS A 128 -17.14 12.80 12.16
CA LYS A 128 -17.85 12.82 13.45
C LYS A 128 -17.28 13.86 14.40
N LYS A 129 -15.96 13.96 14.50
CA LYS A 129 -15.27 14.96 15.31
C LYS A 129 -15.64 16.39 14.89
N MET A 130 -15.63 16.68 13.59
CA MET A 130 -15.99 17.99 13.07
C MET A 130 -17.47 18.31 13.33
N LYS A 131 -18.37 17.35 13.13
CA LYS A 131 -19.80 17.51 13.40
C LYS A 131 -20.06 17.81 14.88
N ASN A 132 -19.46 17.05 15.79
CA ASN A 132 -19.61 17.23 17.23
C ASN A 132 -19.09 18.61 17.68
N SER A 133 -17.87 18.96 17.29
CA SER A 133 -17.26 20.26 17.64
C SER A 133 -18.08 21.45 17.12
N THR A 134 -18.61 21.34 15.89
CA THR A 134 -19.47 22.37 15.32
C THR A 134 -20.77 22.51 16.12
N SER A 135 -21.38 21.39 16.50
CA SER A 135 -22.65 21.34 17.24
C SER A 135 -22.49 21.94 18.64
N GLU A 136 -21.42 21.60 19.34
CA GLU A 136 -21.06 22.19 20.65
C GLU A 136 -20.89 23.71 20.55
N LYS A 137 -20.16 24.20 19.54
CA LYS A 137 -19.97 25.63 19.30
C LYS A 137 -21.28 26.37 19.00
N TRP A 138 -22.23 25.71 18.34
CA TRP A 138 -23.56 26.28 18.11
C TRP A 138 -24.37 26.37 19.41
N ASN A 139 -24.37 25.31 20.22
CA ASN A 139 -25.08 25.32 21.51
C ASN A 139 -24.57 26.43 22.44
N LEU A 140 -23.25 26.62 22.52
CA LEU A 140 -22.66 27.70 23.32
C LEU A 140 -23.02 29.11 22.82
N ARG A 141 -23.25 29.27 21.51
CA ARG A 141 -23.66 30.57 20.93
C ARG A 141 -25.12 30.90 21.18
N MET A 142 -25.99 29.90 21.35
CA MET A 142 -27.41 30.11 21.64
C MET A 142 -27.70 30.36 23.13
N GLN A 143 -26.71 30.17 24.00
CA GLN A 143 -26.81 30.42 25.45
C GLN A 143 -26.34 31.82 25.86
N LYS A 144 -25.93 32.66 24.91
CA LYS A 144 -25.56 34.08 25.11
C LYS A 144 -26.60 34.98 24.45
#